data_AF-G0N367-F1
#
_entry.id   AF-G0N367-F1
#
_cell.length_a   1.000
_cell.length_b   1.000
_cell.length_c   1.000
_cell.angle_alpha   90.00
_cell.angle_beta   90.00
_cell.angle_gamma   90.00
#
_symmetry.space_group_name_H-M   'P 1'
#
loop_
_entity.id
_entity.type
_entity.pdbx_description
1 polymer ?
#
loop_
_entity_poly.entity_id
_entity_poly.type
_entity_poly.pdbx_seq_one_letter_code
_entity_poly.pdbx_strand_id
1 'polypeptide(L)'
;MPLSYTLPVRSEFRKEDYVCRRPPGTSKNCDLSKTYSCKSCRLKKCEKLGMSKDTVPQKIRKWKSKIKKEERVTYPIIHPVTGKKTEWINIDPVISRSRKILEEFHTPSTSQLQSLNALQRMTASLKKLRSTQNFNPKFEEFLNFDDYFTHWEELMTRTAEWLMHSNQFLELPVQERISFFKIVWAVWRRFERHSYSAVVFGQRCIDEKLLLMSDEVATRIQCLPVDLTDLNENCKKGTGFEKFRNCVRKNLILYFDMVSRSCLEWEFTDMEINYALCQIVWNYASRKLLGQTLQAGDAFLAEISENLHDYYRNEMKLKNYATRLKVLMEMVNGVLKIQTEHEKVMDIVLLFDSFGCIFSEPKFFCV
;
A
#
# COMPACT_ATOMS: atom_id res chain seq x y z
N MET A 1 -1.07 -20.08 30.32
CA MET A 1 -0.54 -20.79 29.11
C MET A 1 0.84 -20.23 28.81
N PRO A 2 1.87 -21.07 28.61
CA PRO A 2 3.25 -20.59 28.53
C PRO A 2 3.49 -19.88 27.19
N LEU A 3 4.09 -18.69 27.27
CA LEU A 3 4.54 -17.86 26.15
C LEU A 3 5.60 -18.64 25.36
N SER A 4 5.32 -18.94 24.09
CA SER A 4 6.29 -19.48 23.14
C SER A 4 7.23 -18.34 22.68
N TYR A 5 8.51 -18.47 23.01
CA TYR A 5 9.53 -17.49 22.60
C TYR A 5 10.24 -18.00 21.33
N THR A 6 9.98 -17.37 20.19
CA THR A 6 10.52 -17.74 18.86
C THR A 6 11.88 -17.08 18.58
N LEU A 7 12.87 -17.87 18.14
CA LEU A 7 14.22 -17.39 17.77
C LEU A 7 14.15 -16.16 16.86
N PRO A 8 15.15 -15.24 16.89
CA PRO A 8 15.22 -14.15 15.93
C PRO A 8 15.24 -14.69 14.49
N VAL A 9 14.11 -14.57 13.80
CA VAL A 9 13.80 -15.16 12.48
C VAL A 9 14.93 -14.99 11.45
N ARG A 10 15.68 -13.88 11.50
CA ARG A 10 16.78 -13.57 10.56
C ARG A 10 18.01 -14.49 10.63
N SER A 11 18.34 -15.11 11.78
CA SER A 11 19.55 -15.95 11.87
C SER A 11 19.40 -17.32 11.20
N GLU A 12 18.17 -17.85 11.19
CA GLU A 12 17.89 -19.18 10.63
C GLU A 12 17.84 -19.16 9.09
N PHE A 13 17.29 -18.08 8.50
CA PHE A 13 17.17 -17.96 7.03
C PHE A 13 18.51 -17.80 6.30
N ARG A 14 19.56 -17.30 6.96
CA ARG A 14 20.83 -16.94 6.30
C ARG A 14 21.94 -17.99 6.40
N LYS A 15 21.77 -19.06 7.21
CA LYS A 15 22.84 -20.04 7.50
C LYS A 15 24.22 -19.37 7.73
N GLU A 16 24.24 -18.24 8.43
CA GLU A 16 25.45 -17.45 8.66
C GLU A 16 26.10 -17.88 9.98
N ASP A 17 27.38 -18.28 9.93
CA ASP A 17 28.18 -18.53 11.13
C ASP A 17 28.60 -17.21 11.77
N TYR A 18 27.87 -16.78 12.81
CA TYR A 18 28.21 -15.57 13.55
C TYR A 18 29.41 -15.80 14.47
N VAL A 19 30.55 -15.18 14.14
CA VAL A 19 31.74 -15.17 14.99
C VAL A 19 31.73 -13.95 15.92
N CYS A 20 31.92 -14.19 17.22
CA CYS A 20 32.16 -13.12 18.18
C CYS A 20 33.58 -12.57 18.00
N ARG A 21 33.74 -11.25 17.84
CA ARG A 21 35.06 -10.60 17.64
C ARG A 21 35.85 -10.36 18.93
N ARG A 22 35.39 -10.88 20.08
CA ARG A 22 36.16 -10.80 21.34
C ARG A 22 37.29 -11.83 21.34
N PRO A 23 38.44 -11.54 21.96
CA PRO A 23 39.55 -12.47 22.06
C PRO A 23 39.10 -13.81 22.68
N PRO A 24 39.55 -14.96 22.14
CA PRO A 24 39.35 -16.25 22.79
C PRO A 24 39.94 -16.21 24.21
N GLY A 25 39.14 -16.51 25.25
CA GLY A 25 39.60 -16.53 26.65
C GLY A 25 38.95 -15.50 27.59
N THR A 26 38.22 -14.50 27.09
CA THR A 26 37.43 -13.62 27.98
C THR A 26 36.14 -14.30 28.44
N SER A 27 36.00 -14.57 29.74
CA SER A 27 34.88 -15.29 30.36
C SER A 27 33.54 -14.52 30.42
N LYS A 28 33.48 -13.30 29.88
CA LYS A 28 32.26 -12.47 29.90
C LYS A 28 31.64 -12.38 28.50
N ASN A 29 30.38 -12.83 28.40
CA ASN A 29 29.52 -12.59 27.23
C ASN A 29 29.45 -11.10 26.88
N CYS A 30 29.18 -10.77 25.62
CA CYS A 30 28.89 -9.37 25.25
C CYS A 30 27.68 -8.86 26.03
N ASP A 31 27.73 -7.60 26.45
CA ASP A 31 26.56 -6.92 27.00
C ASP A 31 25.51 -6.77 25.89
N LEU A 32 24.33 -7.34 26.11
CA LEU A 32 23.24 -7.41 25.14
C LEU A 32 22.18 -6.32 25.38
N SER A 33 22.39 -5.41 26.34
CA SER A 33 21.50 -4.26 26.60
C SER A 33 21.58 -3.16 25.53
N LYS A 34 22.61 -3.19 24.68
CA LYS A 34 22.88 -2.17 23.66
C LYS A 34 22.20 -2.48 22.32
N THR A 35 21.76 -1.42 21.63
CA THR A 35 21.03 -1.42 20.35
C THR A 35 21.74 -2.20 19.22
N TYR A 36 23.08 -2.31 19.28
CA TYR A 36 23.90 -3.06 18.33
C TYR A 36 24.73 -4.16 19.01
N SER A 37 24.07 -5.06 19.74
CA SER A 37 24.77 -6.13 20.44
C SER A 37 25.29 -7.24 19.51
N CYS A 38 26.36 -7.93 19.94
CA CYS A 38 27.01 -9.02 19.20
C CYS A 38 26.01 -10.12 18.81
N LYS A 39 25.90 -10.40 17.49
CA LYS A 39 24.99 -11.41 16.93
C LYS A 39 25.27 -12.81 17.47
N SER A 40 26.55 -13.19 17.58
CA SER A 40 26.99 -14.50 18.11
C SER A 40 26.55 -14.71 19.58
N CYS A 41 26.82 -13.73 20.45
CA CYS A 41 26.41 -13.82 21.86
C CYS A 41 24.88 -13.75 22.03
N ARG A 42 24.19 -13.00 21.16
CA ARG A 42 22.73 -12.91 21.17
C ARG A 42 22.10 -14.25 20.80
N LEU A 43 22.56 -14.89 19.72
CA LEU A 43 22.08 -16.20 19.28
C LEU A 43 22.28 -17.27 20.37
N LYS A 44 23.49 -17.34 20.98
CA LYS A 44 23.75 -18.26 22.10
C LYS A 44 22.85 -18.02 23.31
N LYS A 45 22.49 -16.76 23.60
CA LYS A 45 21.55 -16.44 24.68
C LYS A 45 20.13 -16.90 24.33
N CYS A 46 19.70 -16.71 23.09
CA CYS A 46 18.41 -17.17 22.61
C CYS A 46 18.27 -18.69 22.71
N GLU A 47 19.29 -19.46 22.30
CA GLU A 47 19.33 -20.91 22.45
C GLU A 47 19.27 -21.33 23.93
N LYS A 48 20.05 -20.66 24.81
CA LYS A 48 20.01 -20.91 26.27
C LYS A 48 18.65 -20.61 26.92
N LEU A 49 17.86 -19.71 26.33
CA LEU A 49 16.51 -19.38 26.80
C LEU A 49 15.45 -20.33 26.23
N GLY A 50 15.85 -21.43 25.59
CA GLY A 50 14.95 -22.49 25.13
C GLY A 50 14.31 -22.22 23.77
N MET A 51 14.81 -21.25 23.00
CA MET A 51 14.31 -20.98 21.66
C MET A 51 14.91 -22.03 20.70
N SER A 52 14.06 -22.87 20.08
CA SER A 52 14.50 -23.99 19.21
C SER A 52 14.41 -23.64 17.72
N LYS A 53 15.25 -24.30 16.92
CA LYS A 53 15.23 -24.25 15.45
C LYS A 53 13.96 -24.88 14.88
N ASP A 54 13.38 -25.85 15.58
CA ASP A 54 12.20 -26.60 15.13
C ASP A 54 10.89 -25.80 15.27
N THR A 55 10.90 -24.71 16.05
CA THR A 55 9.77 -23.77 16.18
C THR A 55 9.73 -22.69 15.10
N VAL A 56 10.72 -22.62 14.22
CA VAL A 56 10.68 -21.72 13.05
C VAL A 56 9.89 -22.44 11.94
N PRO A 57 8.81 -21.86 11.38
CA PRO A 57 8.03 -22.51 10.32
C PRO A 57 8.92 -22.89 9.13
N GLN A 58 9.28 -24.17 9.03
CA GLN A 58 10.32 -24.67 8.13
C GLN A 58 9.90 -24.74 6.64
N LYS A 59 8.72 -24.23 6.29
CA LYS A 59 8.22 -24.20 4.91
C LYS A 59 7.39 -22.94 4.68
N ILE A 60 8.03 -21.85 4.27
CA ILE A 60 7.35 -20.85 3.45
C ILE A 60 6.94 -21.58 2.17
N ARG A 61 5.67 -22.02 2.08
CA ARG A 61 5.09 -22.46 0.81
C ARG A 61 5.19 -21.25 -0.11
N LYS A 62 6.14 -21.26 -1.05
CA LYS A 62 6.19 -20.28 -2.14
C LYS A 62 4.78 -20.18 -2.71
N TRP A 63 4.25 -18.97 -2.63
CA TRP A 63 2.91 -18.64 -3.08
C TRP A 63 2.80 -18.91 -4.59
N LYS A 64 1.76 -19.66 -4.96
CA LYS A 64 1.28 -19.67 -6.34
C LYS A 64 0.18 -18.61 -6.41
N SER A 65 0.59 -17.42 -6.77
CA SER A 65 -0.28 -16.36 -7.23
C SER A 65 -1.13 -16.84 -8.41
N LYS A 66 -2.40 -16.43 -8.46
CA LYS A 66 -3.20 -16.57 -9.69
C LYS A 66 -2.65 -15.70 -10.82
N ILE A 67 -1.98 -14.60 -10.47
CA ILE A 67 -1.22 -13.73 -11.37
C ILE A 67 0.15 -14.37 -11.59
N LYS A 68 0.57 -14.67 -12.82
CA LYS A 68 1.96 -15.12 -13.04
C LYS A 68 2.90 -14.03 -12.55
N LYS A 69 3.78 -14.36 -11.59
CA LYS A 69 4.83 -13.45 -11.13
C LYS A 69 5.76 -13.18 -12.32
N GLU A 70 5.61 -12.04 -12.96
CA GLU A 70 6.53 -11.63 -14.00
C GLU A 70 7.92 -11.43 -13.39
N GLU A 71 8.96 -11.89 -14.08
CA GLU A 71 10.32 -11.70 -13.62
C GLU A 71 10.68 -10.22 -13.66
N ARG A 72 11.30 -9.72 -12.59
CA ARG A 72 11.76 -8.35 -12.51
C ARG A 72 12.76 -8.08 -13.64
N VAL A 73 12.44 -7.11 -14.49
CA VAL A 73 13.33 -6.69 -15.57
C VAL A 73 14.31 -5.65 -15.02
N THR A 74 15.61 -5.98 -15.03
CA THR A 74 16.68 -5.13 -14.50
C THR A 74 17.84 -5.01 -15.48
N TYR A 75 18.49 -3.85 -15.48
CA TYR A 75 19.63 -3.56 -16.33
C TYR A 75 20.76 -2.94 -15.50
N PRO A 76 22.01 -3.43 -15.60
CA PRO A 76 23.14 -2.79 -14.92
C PRO A 76 23.46 -1.45 -15.59
N ILE A 77 23.56 -0.38 -14.80
CA ILE A 77 23.86 0.97 -15.29
C ILE A 77 24.87 1.68 -14.39
N ILE A 78 25.38 2.83 -14.85
CA ILE A 78 26.10 3.79 -14.03
C ILE A 78 25.09 4.88 -13.63
N HIS A 79 24.94 5.12 -12.33
CA HIS A 79 24.02 6.13 -11.83
C HIS A 79 24.41 7.51 -12.39
N PRO A 80 23.51 8.24 -13.07
CA PRO A 80 23.86 9.47 -13.80
C PRO A 80 24.34 10.60 -12.88
N VAL A 81 23.80 10.68 -11.65
CA VAL A 81 24.21 11.67 -10.64
C VAL A 81 25.44 11.22 -9.82
N THR A 82 25.45 9.99 -9.29
CA THR A 82 26.49 9.56 -8.33
C THR A 82 27.71 8.90 -8.97
N GLY A 83 27.63 8.52 -10.26
CA GLY A 83 28.70 7.82 -10.98
C GLY A 83 28.97 6.38 -10.51
N LYS A 84 28.15 5.86 -9.60
CA LYS A 84 28.32 4.50 -9.04
C LYS A 84 27.59 3.46 -9.88
N LYS A 85 28.11 2.23 -9.90
CA LYS A 85 27.40 1.07 -10.47
C LYS A 85 26.11 0.84 -9.69
N THR A 86 25.00 0.70 -10.40
CA THR A 86 23.67 0.46 -9.84
C THR A 86 22.82 -0.34 -10.84
N GLU A 87 21.58 -0.63 -10.46
CA GLU A 87 20.59 -1.29 -11.31
C GLU A 87 19.48 -0.32 -11.70
N TRP A 88 19.09 -0.36 -12.96
CA TRP A 88 17.88 0.25 -13.47
C TRP A 88 16.77 -0.80 -13.52
N ILE A 89 15.71 -0.58 -12.75
CA ILE A 89 14.56 -1.48 -12.63
C ILE A 89 13.45 -0.95 -13.53
N ASN A 90 13.08 -1.76 -14.53
CA ASN A 90 11.98 -1.43 -15.42
C ASN A 90 10.63 -1.82 -14.79
N ILE A 91 9.79 -0.82 -14.55
CA ILE A 91 8.44 -0.96 -13.96
C ILE A 91 7.35 -1.10 -15.04
N ASP A 92 7.68 -0.93 -16.32
CA ASP A 92 6.72 -1.04 -17.42
C ASP A 92 5.93 -2.35 -17.42
N PRO A 93 6.52 -3.53 -17.11
CA PRO A 93 5.76 -4.77 -17.03
C PRO A 93 4.61 -4.70 -16.01
N VAL A 94 4.87 -4.11 -14.83
CA VAL A 94 3.88 -3.94 -13.74
C VAL A 94 2.74 -3.00 -14.16
N ILE A 95 3.04 -1.98 -14.96
CA ILE A 95 2.05 -0.98 -15.38
C ILE A 95 1.31 -1.43 -16.65
N SER A 96 1.89 -2.35 -17.43
CA SER A 96 1.41 -2.74 -18.76
C SER A 96 -0.08 -3.09 -18.78
N ARG A 97 -0.53 -3.90 -17.81
CA ARG A 97 -1.93 -4.30 -17.69
C ARG A 97 -2.86 -3.13 -17.37
N SER A 98 -2.43 -2.25 -16.46
CA SER A 98 -3.19 -1.05 -16.11
C SER A 98 -3.27 -0.08 -17.28
N ARG A 99 -2.16 0.11 -18.02
CA ARG A 99 -2.11 0.92 -19.23
C ARG A 99 -3.08 0.39 -20.28
N LYS A 100 -3.06 -0.91 -20.52
CA LYS A 100 -4.00 -1.57 -21.45
C LYS A 100 -5.46 -1.31 -21.06
N ILE A 101 -5.79 -1.37 -19.77
CA ILE A 101 -7.13 -1.00 -19.29
C ILE A 101 -7.43 0.47 -19.60
N LEU A 102 -6.52 1.39 -19.29
CA LEU A 102 -6.72 2.81 -19.54
C LEU A 102 -6.86 3.16 -21.03
N GLU A 103 -6.30 2.35 -21.93
CA GLU A 103 -6.34 2.56 -23.38
C GLU A 103 -7.55 1.88 -24.05
N GLU A 104 -7.84 0.64 -23.66
CA GLU A 104 -8.76 -0.23 -24.40
C GLU A 104 -10.07 -0.53 -23.66
N PHE A 105 -10.10 -0.42 -22.33
CA PHE A 105 -11.29 -0.80 -21.58
C PHE A 105 -12.43 0.19 -21.83
N HIS A 106 -13.61 -0.34 -22.10
CA HIS A 106 -14.84 0.43 -22.17
C HIS A 106 -15.84 -0.22 -21.23
N THR A 107 -16.50 0.58 -20.40
CA THR A 107 -17.53 0.06 -19.49
C THR A 107 -18.63 -0.63 -20.29
N PRO A 108 -19.10 -1.82 -19.89
CA PRO A 108 -20.20 -2.48 -20.57
C PRO A 108 -21.40 -1.54 -20.67
N SER A 109 -21.90 -1.31 -21.88
CA SER A 109 -23.09 -0.50 -22.14
C SER A 109 -24.36 -1.29 -21.85
N THR A 110 -24.49 -1.84 -20.64
CA THR A 110 -25.71 -2.50 -20.20
C THR A 110 -26.73 -1.44 -19.79
N SER A 111 -28.02 -1.70 -20.05
CA SER A 111 -29.11 -0.79 -19.67
C SER A 111 -29.11 -0.46 -18.18
N GLN A 112 -28.72 -1.42 -17.33
CA GLN A 112 -28.59 -1.24 -15.88
C GLN A 112 -27.47 -0.27 -15.49
N LEU A 113 -26.31 -0.28 -16.17
CA LEU A 113 -25.23 0.66 -15.88
C LEU A 113 -25.57 2.07 -16.38
N GLN A 114 -26.30 2.17 -17.49
CA GLN A 114 -26.73 3.44 -18.06
C GLN A 114 -27.73 4.20 -17.18
N SER A 115 -28.56 3.50 -16.38
CA SER A 115 -29.52 4.14 -15.49
C SER A 115 -28.93 4.62 -14.16
N LEU A 116 -27.67 4.30 -13.85
CA LEU A 116 -27.02 4.74 -12.61
C LEU A 116 -26.47 6.16 -12.76
N ASN A 117 -26.68 6.99 -11.72
CA ASN A 117 -25.95 8.25 -11.61
C ASN A 117 -24.44 8.01 -11.38
N ALA A 118 -23.64 9.07 -11.49
CA ALA A 118 -22.18 8.96 -11.40
C ALA A 118 -21.71 8.26 -10.11
N LEU A 119 -22.24 8.66 -8.94
CA LEU A 119 -21.82 8.07 -7.68
C LEU A 119 -22.23 6.60 -7.54
N GLN A 120 -23.45 6.24 -7.96
CA GLN A 120 -23.94 4.87 -7.97
C GLN A 120 -23.10 3.97 -8.89
N ARG A 121 -22.71 4.46 -10.08
CA ARG A 121 -21.87 3.75 -11.04
C ARG A 121 -20.49 3.44 -10.45
N MET A 122 -19.84 4.45 -9.88
CA MET A 122 -18.55 4.28 -9.23
C MET A 122 -18.64 3.32 -8.04
N THR A 123 -19.76 3.38 -7.29
CA THR A 123 -20.01 2.49 -6.15
C THR A 123 -20.22 1.04 -6.59
N ALA A 124 -20.94 0.82 -7.71
CA ALA A 124 -21.12 -0.50 -8.30
C ALA A 124 -19.77 -1.10 -8.74
N SER A 125 -18.89 -0.29 -9.34
CA SER A 125 -17.53 -0.72 -9.67
C SER A 125 -16.73 -1.12 -8.44
N LEU A 126 -16.71 -0.28 -7.39
CA LEU A 126 -15.99 -0.59 -6.15
C LEU A 126 -16.52 -1.87 -5.49
N LYS A 127 -17.85 -2.06 -5.44
CA LYS A 127 -18.48 -3.30 -4.94
C LYS A 127 -18.06 -4.53 -5.73
N LYS A 128 -18.06 -4.45 -7.06
CA LYS A 128 -17.58 -5.53 -7.93
C LYS A 128 -16.14 -5.88 -7.60
N LEU A 129 -15.26 -4.89 -7.48
CA LEU A 129 -13.87 -5.11 -7.09
C LEU A 129 -13.75 -5.75 -5.71
N ARG A 130 -14.59 -5.39 -4.74
CA ARG A 130 -14.59 -5.95 -3.38
C ARG A 130 -15.20 -7.34 -3.26
N SER A 131 -16.01 -7.77 -4.24
CA SER A 131 -16.73 -9.04 -4.21
C SER A 131 -15.82 -10.27 -4.19
N THR A 132 -14.57 -10.13 -4.65
CA THR A 132 -13.56 -11.18 -4.68
C THR A 132 -12.77 -11.32 -3.39
N GLN A 133 -12.98 -10.42 -2.41
CA GLN A 133 -12.24 -10.43 -1.15
C GLN A 133 -12.49 -11.69 -0.34
N ASN A 134 -11.41 -12.34 0.09
CA ASN A 134 -11.46 -13.37 1.11
C ASN A 134 -11.54 -12.72 2.50
N PHE A 135 -12.57 -13.09 3.27
CA PHE A 135 -12.77 -12.65 4.66
C PHE A 135 -11.91 -13.41 5.68
N ASN A 136 -11.26 -14.49 5.26
CA ASN A 136 -10.24 -15.21 6.01
C ASN A 136 -8.89 -15.18 5.25
N PRO A 137 -8.30 -13.99 5.05
CA PRO A 137 -7.05 -13.86 4.31
C PRO A 137 -5.89 -14.51 5.08
N LYS A 138 -4.88 -14.95 4.33
CA LYS A 138 -3.63 -15.47 4.91
C LYS A 138 -2.80 -14.32 5.44
N PHE A 139 -2.14 -14.55 6.57
CA PHE A 139 -1.23 -13.57 7.15
C PHE A 139 0.18 -13.78 6.66
N GLU A 140 0.73 -12.76 6.00
CA GLU A 140 2.15 -12.72 5.63
C GLU A 140 2.93 -11.97 6.72
N GLU A 141 3.88 -12.69 7.31
CA GLU A 141 4.79 -12.17 8.33
C GLU A 141 6.09 -11.64 7.74
N PHE A 142 6.30 -11.78 6.43
CA PHE A 142 7.49 -11.36 5.72
C PHE A 142 7.16 -11.11 4.24
N LEU A 143 7.73 -10.06 3.64
CA LEU A 143 7.64 -9.82 2.20
C LEU A 143 9.01 -9.53 1.63
N ASN A 144 9.33 -10.10 0.47
CA ASN A 144 10.40 -9.55 -0.37
C ASN A 144 9.83 -8.46 -1.30
N PHE A 145 10.73 -7.77 -2.00
CA PHE A 145 10.35 -6.71 -2.92
C PHE A 145 9.42 -7.17 -4.06
N ASP A 146 9.64 -8.35 -4.62
CA ASP A 146 8.84 -8.83 -5.75
C ASP A 146 7.43 -9.26 -5.33
N ASP A 147 7.27 -9.78 -4.12
CA ASP A 147 5.94 -10.08 -3.54
C ASP A 147 5.15 -8.77 -3.38
N TYR A 148 5.83 -7.72 -2.89
CA TYR A 148 5.23 -6.39 -2.77
C TYR A 148 4.81 -5.82 -4.14
N PHE A 149 5.62 -6.01 -5.18
CA PHE A 149 5.31 -5.60 -6.55
C PHE A 149 4.12 -6.34 -7.15
N THR A 150 4.00 -7.64 -6.87
CA THR A 150 2.88 -8.43 -7.38
C THR A 150 1.55 -7.93 -6.81
N HIS A 151 1.52 -7.58 -5.52
CA HIS A 151 0.35 -6.94 -4.90
C HIS A 151 0.08 -5.54 -5.47
N TRP A 152 1.11 -4.81 -5.87
CA TRP A 152 0.94 -3.51 -6.52
C TRP A 152 0.28 -3.64 -7.88
N GLU A 153 0.75 -4.55 -8.72
CA GLU A 153 0.19 -4.80 -10.05
C GLU A 153 -1.32 -5.08 -10.00
N GLU A 154 -1.74 -5.94 -9.06
CA GLU A 154 -3.15 -6.26 -8.83
C GLU A 154 -3.97 -5.00 -8.49
N LEU A 155 -3.50 -4.20 -7.52
CA LEU A 155 -4.23 -3.01 -7.04
C LEU A 155 -4.18 -1.85 -8.05
N MET A 156 -3.10 -1.74 -8.82
CA MET A 156 -2.99 -0.85 -9.97
C MET A 156 -4.06 -1.18 -11.01
N THR A 157 -4.19 -2.46 -11.37
CA THR A 157 -5.19 -2.95 -12.33
C THR A 157 -6.61 -2.62 -11.86
N ARG A 158 -6.91 -2.84 -10.58
CA ARG A 158 -8.21 -2.51 -9.98
C ARG A 158 -8.49 -1.01 -9.99
N THR A 159 -7.48 -0.19 -9.70
CA THR A 159 -7.63 1.28 -9.74
C THR A 159 -7.91 1.75 -11.17
N ALA A 160 -7.20 1.21 -12.15
CA ALA A 160 -7.43 1.52 -13.55
C ALA A 160 -8.86 1.15 -13.98
N GLU A 161 -9.33 -0.06 -13.65
CA GLU A 161 -10.72 -0.46 -13.95
C GLU A 161 -11.72 0.48 -13.27
N TRP A 162 -11.56 0.77 -11.98
CA TRP A 162 -12.44 1.67 -11.22
C TRP A 162 -12.50 3.09 -11.82
N LEU A 163 -11.36 3.68 -12.19
CA LEU A 163 -11.31 5.01 -12.80
C LEU A 163 -12.07 5.05 -14.12
N MET A 164 -12.00 3.99 -14.92
CA MET A 164 -12.69 3.89 -16.19
C MET A 164 -14.21 3.80 -16.07
N HIS A 165 -14.77 3.72 -14.86
CA HIS A 165 -16.21 3.87 -14.63
C HIS A 165 -16.67 5.32 -14.48
N SER A 166 -15.76 6.30 -14.39
CA SER A 166 -16.12 7.72 -14.38
C SER A 166 -16.22 8.22 -15.83
N ASN A 167 -17.37 8.78 -16.21
CA ASN A 167 -17.57 9.30 -17.56
C ASN A 167 -16.60 10.46 -17.85
N GLN A 168 -16.46 11.37 -16.89
CA GLN A 168 -15.53 12.49 -16.98
C GLN A 168 -14.08 12.03 -17.10
N PHE A 169 -13.70 10.94 -16.43
CA PHE A 169 -12.38 10.34 -16.61
C PHE A 169 -12.21 9.73 -18.01
N LEU A 170 -13.21 8.99 -18.51
CA LEU A 170 -13.20 8.37 -19.83
C LEU A 170 -13.01 9.39 -20.97
N GLU A 171 -13.60 10.58 -20.81
CA GLU A 171 -13.53 11.67 -21.79
C GLU A 171 -12.14 12.33 -21.86
N LEU A 172 -11.28 12.12 -20.86
CA LEU A 172 -9.92 12.66 -20.89
C LEU A 172 -9.07 11.98 -21.98
N PRO A 173 -8.17 12.73 -22.63
CA PRO A 173 -7.17 12.16 -23.53
C PRO A 173 -6.40 11.02 -22.84
N VAL A 174 -6.06 9.97 -23.58
CA VAL A 174 -5.35 8.77 -23.05
C VAL A 174 -4.11 9.16 -22.23
N GLN A 175 -3.33 10.14 -22.70
CA GLN A 175 -2.13 10.60 -22.00
C GLN A 175 -2.44 11.31 -20.67
N GLU A 176 -3.55 12.05 -20.60
CA GLU A 176 -4.04 12.63 -19.34
C GLU A 176 -4.53 11.55 -18.39
N ARG A 177 -5.28 10.54 -18.88
CA ARG A 177 -5.72 9.39 -18.07
C ARG A 177 -4.56 8.64 -17.45
N ILE A 178 -3.49 8.38 -18.21
CA ILE A 178 -2.28 7.72 -17.72
C ILE A 178 -1.57 8.61 -16.67
N SER A 179 -1.46 9.91 -16.93
CA SER A 179 -0.84 10.87 -15.99
C SER A 179 -1.63 10.97 -14.68
N PHE A 180 -2.96 10.97 -14.77
CA PHE A 180 -3.86 10.97 -13.63
C PHE A 180 -3.69 9.68 -12.81
N PHE A 181 -3.76 8.52 -13.47
CA PHE A 181 -3.59 7.21 -12.85
C PHE A 181 -2.25 7.11 -12.09
N LYS A 182 -1.15 7.55 -12.73
CA LYS A 182 0.20 7.59 -12.14
C LYS A 182 0.23 8.29 -10.78
N ILE A 183 -0.58 9.33 -10.61
CA ILE A 183 -0.63 10.17 -9.41
C ILE A 183 -1.54 9.54 -8.33
N VAL A 184 -2.65 8.93 -8.71
CA VAL A 184 -3.71 8.63 -7.73
C VAL A 184 -3.75 7.19 -7.25
N TRP A 185 -3.17 6.24 -7.99
CA TRP A 185 -3.37 4.81 -7.71
C TRP A 185 -2.95 4.40 -6.29
N ALA A 186 -1.86 4.99 -5.77
CA ALA A 186 -1.32 4.63 -4.46
C ALA A 186 -2.16 5.19 -3.30
N VAL A 187 -2.70 6.42 -3.44
CA VAL A 187 -3.61 7.00 -2.43
C VAL A 187 -4.96 6.28 -2.46
N TRP A 188 -5.47 5.96 -3.66
CA TRP A 188 -6.66 5.13 -3.84
C TRP A 188 -6.50 3.80 -3.11
N ARG A 189 -5.40 3.09 -3.38
CA ARG A 189 -5.08 1.80 -2.79
C ARG A 189 -5.04 1.84 -1.26
N ARG A 190 -4.34 2.83 -0.69
CA ARG A 190 -4.23 2.97 0.77
C ARG A 190 -5.61 3.22 1.38
N PHE A 191 -6.36 4.19 0.87
CA PHE A 191 -7.69 4.47 1.39
C PHE A 191 -8.59 3.23 1.31
N GLU A 192 -8.66 2.61 0.14
CA GLU A 192 -9.54 1.48 -0.12
C GLU A 192 -9.19 0.28 0.78
N ARG A 193 -7.91 -0.14 0.81
CA ARG A 193 -7.47 -1.27 1.66
C ARG A 193 -7.67 -0.98 3.14
N HIS A 194 -7.47 0.25 3.62
CA HIS A 194 -7.73 0.59 5.02
C HIS A 194 -9.22 0.61 5.37
N SER A 195 -10.07 1.13 4.48
CA SER A 195 -11.53 1.12 4.68
C SER A 195 -12.07 -0.31 4.69
N TYR A 196 -11.56 -1.19 3.82
CA TYR A 196 -12.07 -2.55 3.73
C TYR A 196 -11.44 -3.50 4.74
N SER A 197 -10.23 -3.20 5.24
CA SER A 197 -9.65 -3.92 6.39
C SER A 197 -10.49 -3.73 7.65
N ALA A 198 -11.12 -2.57 7.83
CA ALA A 198 -12.08 -2.35 8.92
C ALA A 198 -13.30 -3.28 8.79
N VAL A 199 -13.82 -3.47 7.58
CA VAL A 199 -14.93 -4.40 7.32
C VAL A 199 -14.52 -5.85 7.59
N VAL A 200 -13.35 -6.28 7.11
CA VAL A 200 -12.90 -7.68 7.21
C VAL A 200 -12.50 -8.06 8.64
N PHE A 201 -11.79 -7.19 9.36
CA PHE A 201 -11.23 -7.51 10.66
C PHE A 201 -11.98 -6.91 11.86
N GLY A 202 -12.95 -6.03 11.62
CA GLY A 202 -13.63 -5.29 12.68
C GLY A 202 -12.62 -4.52 13.56
N GLN A 203 -12.89 -4.49 14.87
CA GLN A 203 -12.04 -3.81 15.86
C GLN A 203 -10.57 -4.25 15.83
N ARG A 204 -10.30 -5.53 15.49
CA ARG A 204 -8.93 -6.06 15.37
C ARG A 204 -8.11 -5.33 14.32
N CYS A 205 -8.75 -4.72 13.30
CA CYS A 205 -8.07 -3.87 12.32
C CYS A 205 -7.24 -2.79 13.03
N ILE A 206 -7.82 -2.09 14.01
CA ILE A 206 -7.16 -0.98 14.71
C ILE A 206 -6.21 -1.50 15.78
N ASP A 207 -6.69 -2.42 16.62
CA ASP A 207 -5.97 -2.88 17.81
C ASP A 207 -4.68 -3.60 17.43
N GLU A 208 -4.75 -4.41 16.38
CA GLU A 208 -3.63 -5.22 15.91
C GLU A 208 -2.93 -4.62 14.69
N LYS A 209 -3.44 -3.52 14.11
CA LYS A 209 -2.94 -2.89 12.88
C LYS A 209 -2.89 -3.87 11.70
N LEU A 210 -4.02 -4.56 11.47
CA LEU A 210 -4.18 -5.54 10.39
C LEU A 210 -4.60 -4.85 9.09
N LEU A 211 -3.81 -5.05 8.04
CA LEU A 211 -4.03 -4.45 6.72
C LEU A 211 -4.11 -5.52 5.64
N LEU A 212 -5.13 -5.41 4.78
CA LEU A 212 -5.24 -6.17 3.54
C LEU A 212 -4.19 -5.70 2.53
N MET A 213 -3.38 -6.64 2.04
CA MET A 213 -2.39 -6.41 0.98
C MET A 213 -2.92 -6.83 -0.39
N SER A 214 -3.82 -7.81 -0.45
CA SER A 214 -4.61 -8.21 -1.62
C SER A 214 -5.96 -8.78 -1.16
N ASP A 215 -6.70 -9.40 -2.07
CA ASP A 215 -7.93 -10.09 -1.73
C ASP A 215 -7.72 -11.37 -0.89
N GLU A 216 -6.53 -11.97 -0.91
CA GLU A 216 -6.23 -13.21 -0.20
C GLU A 216 -5.17 -13.06 0.90
N VAL A 217 -4.47 -11.93 0.95
CA VAL A 217 -3.33 -11.71 1.82
C VAL A 217 -3.54 -10.48 2.70
N ALA A 218 -3.21 -10.64 3.98
CA ALA A 218 -3.19 -9.59 4.98
C ALA A 218 -1.89 -9.61 5.77
N THR A 219 -1.61 -8.53 6.49
CA THR A 219 -0.40 -8.44 7.31
C THR A 219 -0.59 -7.55 8.54
N ARG A 220 0.26 -7.74 9.54
CA ARG A 220 0.43 -6.83 10.67
C ARG A 220 1.47 -5.77 10.30
N ILE A 221 1.02 -4.62 9.81
CA ILE A 221 1.92 -3.64 9.18
C ILE A 221 2.99 -3.07 10.13
N GLN A 222 2.69 -3.01 11.43
CA GLN A 222 3.61 -2.51 12.45
C GLN A 222 4.87 -3.36 12.54
N CYS A 223 4.74 -4.68 12.37
CA CYS A 223 5.83 -5.64 12.54
C CYS A 223 6.36 -6.20 11.21
N LEU A 224 5.70 -5.93 10.08
CA LEU A 224 6.05 -6.55 8.81
C LEU A 224 7.51 -6.23 8.40
N PRO A 225 8.40 -7.24 8.33
CA PRO A 225 9.70 -7.19 7.68
C PRO A 225 9.53 -7.21 6.16
N VAL A 226 9.84 -6.10 5.48
CA VAL A 226 10.12 -6.08 4.05
C VAL A 226 11.62 -6.25 3.87
N ASP A 227 12.01 -7.27 3.12
CA ASP A 227 13.37 -7.52 2.71
C ASP A 227 13.66 -6.87 1.35
N LEU A 228 14.64 -5.98 1.38
CA LEU A 228 15.12 -5.20 0.25
C LEU A 228 16.59 -5.50 -0.05
N THR A 229 17.18 -6.52 0.59
CA THR A 229 18.60 -6.84 0.39
C THR A 229 18.94 -7.21 -1.04
N ASP A 230 17.95 -7.68 -1.79
CA ASP A 230 18.10 -8.12 -3.18
C ASP A 230 18.01 -6.95 -4.18
N LEU A 231 17.86 -5.70 -3.72
CA LEU A 231 17.89 -4.50 -4.58
C LEU A 231 19.27 -3.84 -4.65
N ASN A 232 20.00 -3.77 -3.53
CA ASN A 232 21.34 -3.18 -3.50
C ASN A 232 22.11 -3.61 -2.23
N GLU A 233 23.44 -3.70 -2.33
CA GLU A 233 24.39 -3.66 -1.21
C GLU A 233 24.12 -2.57 -0.14
N ASN A 234 23.64 -1.38 -0.51
CA ASN A 234 23.27 -0.34 0.47
C ASN A 234 22.07 -0.76 1.33
N CYS A 235 21.12 -1.49 0.75
CA CYS A 235 20.02 -2.13 1.48
C CYS A 235 20.53 -3.30 2.33
N LYS A 236 21.54 -4.08 1.84
CA LYS A 236 22.21 -5.12 2.64
C LYS A 236 22.88 -4.58 3.91
N LYS A 237 23.43 -3.36 3.84
CA LYS A 237 24.13 -2.68 4.96
C LYS A 237 23.19 -1.96 5.94
N GLY A 238 21.88 -1.89 5.66
CA GLY A 238 20.89 -1.19 6.49
C GLY A 238 21.06 0.33 6.50
N THR A 239 21.80 0.88 5.54
CA THR A 239 22.15 2.32 5.50
C THR A 239 21.28 3.15 4.55
N GLY A 240 20.46 2.49 3.72
CA GLY A 240 19.55 3.09 2.74
C GLY A 240 18.11 3.24 3.25
N PHE A 241 17.14 2.68 2.53
CA PHE A 241 15.69 2.81 2.78
C PHE A 241 15.27 2.44 4.21
N GLU A 242 16.01 1.57 4.91
CA GLU A 242 15.72 1.19 6.29
C GLU A 242 15.68 2.39 7.26
N LYS A 243 16.39 3.48 6.96
CA LYS A 243 16.32 4.74 7.73
C LYS A 243 14.99 5.48 7.58
N PHE A 244 14.42 5.47 6.37
CA PHE A 244 13.15 6.15 6.05
C PHE A 244 11.93 5.26 6.25
N ARG A 245 12.15 3.96 6.37
CA ARG A 245 11.10 2.95 6.58
C ARG A 245 10.16 3.31 7.73
N ASN A 246 10.68 3.89 8.82
CA ASN A 246 9.85 4.31 9.94
C ASN A 246 8.96 5.50 9.59
N CYS A 247 9.43 6.45 8.79
CA CYS A 247 8.64 7.58 8.29
C CYS A 247 7.54 7.09 7.33
N VAL A 248 7.89 6.25 6.36
CA VAL A 248 6.94 5.66 5.42
C VAL A 248 5.88 4.82 6.16
N ARG A 249 6.31 3.98 7.12
CA ARG A 249 5.41 3.19 7.95
C ARG A 249 4.52 4.06 8.83
N LYS A 250 5.05 5.15 9.40
CA LYS A 250 4.25 6.10 10.19
C LYS A 250 3.06 6.61 9.38
N ASN A 251 3.27 7.00 8.12
CA ASN A 251 2.20 7.49 7.26
C ASN A 251 1.13 6.41 7.02
N LEU A 252 1.52 5.14 6.82
CA LEU A 252 0.55 4.02 6.73
C LEU A 252 -0.21 3.79 8.04
N ILE A 253 0.46 3.94 9.19
CA ILE A 253 -0.18 3.77 10.50
C ILE A 253 -1.27 4.83 10.73
N LEU A 254 -1.07 6.06 10.25
CA LEU A 254 -2.05 7.16 10.39
C LEU A 254 -3.39 6.84 9.69
N TYR A 255 -3.40 6.03 8.64
CA TYR A 255 -4.65 5.62 7.99
C TYR A 255 -5.53 4.73 8.89
N PHE A 256 -4.99 4.02 9.87
CA PHE A 256 -5.84 3.26 10.80
C PHE A 256 -6.70 4.19 11.65
N ASP A 257 -6.14 5.30 12.12
CA ASP A 257 -6.90 6.26 12.91
C ASP A 257 -7.77 7.15 12.02
N MET A 258 -7.28 7.54 10.84
CA MET A 258 -8.01 8.43 9.94
C MET A 258 -9.15 7.75 9.19
N VAL A 259 -8.92 6.51 8.72
CA VAL A 259 -9.84 5.77 7.84
C VAL A 259 -10.48 4.61 8.57
N SER A 260 -9.69 3.63 9.04
CA SER A 260 -10.24 2.38 9.60
C SER A 260 -11.11 2.63 10.82
N ARG A 261 -10.68 3.50 11.75
CA ARG A 261 -11.47 3.92 12.92
C ARG A 261 -12.75 4.63 12.53
N SER A 262 -12.66 5.63 11.66
CA SER A 262 -13.82 6.38 11.17
C SER A 262 -14.86 5.44 10.52
N CYS A 263 -14.41 4.47 9.73
CA CYS A 263 -15.28 3.47 9.11
C CYS A 263 -15.98 2.57 10.13
N LEU A 264 -15.30 2.19 11.22
CA LEU A 264 -15.87 1.36 12.28
C LEU A 264 -16.85 2.11 13.17
N GLU A 265 -16.53 3.36 13.54
CA GLU A 265 -17.35 4.17 14.44
C GLU A 265 -18.62 4.70 13.76
N TRP A 266 -18.56 4.99 12.46
CA TRP A 266 -19.66 5.59 11.71
C TRP A 266 -20.39 4.62 10.79
N GLU A 267 -19.87 3.40 10.59
CA GLU A 267 -20.46 2.39 9.71
C GLU A 267 -20.84 3.01 8.35
N PHE A 268 -19.85 3.63 7.69
CA PHE A 268 -20.07 4.25 6.38
C PHE A 268 -20.49 3.22 5.33
N THR A 269 -21.50 3.56 4.54
CA THR A 269 -21.97 2.71 3.45
C THR A 269 -20.96 2.72 2.30
N ASP A 270 -21.03 1.72 1.40
CA ASP A 270 -20.21 1.72 0.20
C ASP A 270 -20.38 2.99 -0.65
N MET A 271 -21.58 3.61 -0.63
CA MET A 271 -21.85 4.87 -1.33
C MET A 271 -21.00 6.01 -0.76
N GLU A 272 -20.93 6.11 0.56
CA GLU A 272 -20.18 7.15 1.27
C GLU A 272 -18.67 6.91 1.17
N ILE A 273 -18.23 5.66 1.32
CA ILE A 273 -16.82 5.27 1.14
C ILE A 273 -16.37 5.60 -0.28
N ASN A 274 -17.20 5.32 -1.28
CA ASN A 274 -16.87 5.60 -2.65
C ASN A 274 -16.94 7.09 -2.99
N TYR A 275 -17.85 7.86 -2.37
CA TYR A 275 -17.83 9.33 -2.43
C TYR A 275 -16.50 9.89 -1.87
N ALA A 276 -16.09 9.44 -0.69
CA ALA A 276 -14.82 9.87 -0.09
C ALA A 276 -13.62 9.50 -0.98
N LEU A 277 -13.62 8.30 -1.56
CA LEU A 277 -12.56 7.85 -2.47
C LEU A 277 -12.48 8.71 -3.74
N CYS A 278 -13.63 9.04 -4.33
CA CYS A 278 -13.72 10.00 -5.44
C CYS A 278 -13.18 11.37 -5.04
N GLN A 279 -13.61 11.92 -3.90
CA GLN A 279 -13.13 13.20 -3.38
C GLN A 279 -11.61 13.19 -3.21
N ILE A 280 -11.03 12.14 -2.62
CA ILE A 280 -9.57 12.03 -2.42
C ILE A 280 -8.83 12.02 -3.75
N VAL A 281 -9.25 11.16 -4.68
CA VAL A 281 -8.54 10.95 -5.94
C VAL A 281 -8.58 12.20 -6.83
N TRP A 282 -9.76 12.80 -7.01
CA TRP A 282 -9.92 13.96 -7.89
C TRP A 282 -9.34 15.23 -7.30
N ASN A 283 -9.50 15.48 -5.99
CA ASN A 283 -8.85 16.65 -5.38
C ASN A 283 -7.32 16.53 -5.40
N TYR A 284 -6.79 15.31 -5.25
CA TYR A 284 -5.34 15.11 -5.30
C TYR A 284 -4.79 15.29 -6.72
N ALA A 285 -5.44 14.68 -7.73
CA ALA A 285 -5.04 14.83 -9.13
C ALA A 285 -5.15 16.28 -9.61
N SER A 286 -6.25 16.98 -9.32
CA SER A 286 -6.51 18.33 -9.83
C SER A 286 -5.54 19.39 -9.29
N ARG A 287 -4.91 19.13 -8.14
CA ARG A 287 -3.81 19.98 -7.62
C ARG A 287 -2.50 19.83 -8.39
N LYS A 288 -2.35 18.73 -9.14
CA LYS A 288 -1.14 18.35 -9.86
C LYS A 288 -1.31 18.47 -11.38
N LEU A 289 -2.51 18.20 -11.86
CA LEU A 289 -2.91 18.22 -13.26
C LEU A 289 -3.92 19.36 -13.45
N LEU A 290 -3.46 20.44 -14.09
CA LEU A 290 -4.28 21.60 -14.41
C LEU A 290 -4.98 21.39 -15.77
N GLY A 291 -5.81 22.36 -16.18
CA GLY A 291 -6.47 22.33 -17.48
C GLY A 291 -7.69 21.41 -17.50
N GLN A 292 -7.78 20.52 -18.50
CA GLN A 292 -8.97 19.67 -18.73
C GLN A 292 -9.24 18.75 -17.54
N THR A 293 -8.20 18.17 -16.93
CA THR A 293 -8.33 17.34 -15.72
C THR A 293 -8.98 18.11 -14.55
N LEU A 294 -8.61 19.37 -14.32
CA LEU A 294 -9.20 20.19 -13.26
C LEU A 294 -10.69 20.47 -13.55
N GLN A 295 -11.03 20.84 -14.78
CA GLN A 295 -12.41 21.10 -15.19
C GLN A 295 -13.29 19.84 -15.08
N ALA A 296 -12.79 18.69 -15.53
CA ALA A 296 -13.45 17.41 -15.40
C ALA A 296 -13.65 17.03 -13.92
N GLY A 297 -12.64 17.32 -13.08
CA GLY A 297 -12.71 17.11 -11.64
C GLY A 297 -13.76 17.96 -10.95
N ASP A 298 -13.81 19.26 -11.22
CA ASP A 298 -14.80 20.17 -10.63
C ASP A 298 -16.23 19.75 -11.01
N ALA A 299 -16.46 19.43 -12.30
CA ALA A 299 -17.76 18.95 -12.78
C ALA A 299 -18.17 17.63 -12.11
N PHE A 300 -17.26 16.65 -12.07
CA PHE A 300 -17.52 15.35 -11.46
C PHE A 300 -17.78 15.45 -9.96
N LEU A 301 -16.97 16.22 -9.21
CA LEU A 301 -17.10 16.37 -7.77
C LEU A 301 -18.38 17.12 -7.37
N ALA A 302 -18.84 18.06 -8.18
CA ALA A 302 -20.14 18.70 -8.01
C ALA A 302 -21.28 17.69 -8.21
N GLU A 303 -21.25 16.91 -9.31
CA GLU A 303 -22.27 15.91 -9.61
C GLU A 303 -22.42 14.86 -8.49
N ILE A 304 -21.32 14.26 -8.04
CA ILE A 304 -21.39 13.23 -6.98
C ILE A 304 -21.82 13.79 -5.62
N SER A 305 -21.66 15.11 -5.39
CA SER A 305 -22.10 15.76 -4.15
C SER A 305 -23.62 15.91 -4.12
N GLU A 306 -24.23 16.26 -5.25
CA GLU A 306 -25.69 16.21 -5.41
C GLU A 306 -26.21 14.77 -5.32
N ASN A 307 -25.52 13.81 -5.94
CA ASN A 307 -25.92 12.38 -5.84
C ASN A 307 -25.86 11.89 -4.38
N LEU A 308 -24.86 12.30 -3.59
CA LEU A 308 -24.77 11.94 -2.18
C LEU A 308 -25.88 12.62 -1.35
N HIS A 309 -26.21 13.87 -1.66
CA HIS A 309 -27.33 14.57 -1.05
C HIS A 309 -28.64 13.80 -1.25
N ASP A 310 -28.93 13.44 -2.51
CA ASP A 310 -30.12 12.66 -2.86
C ASP A 310 -30.14 11.30 -2.16
N TYR A 311 -28.99 10.61 -2.11
CA TYR A 311 -28.86 9.35 -1.38
C TYR A 311 -29.22 9.51 0.11
N TYR A 312 -28.72 10.54 0.78
CA TYR A 312 -29.05 10.78 2.19
C TYR A 312 -30.52 11.14 2.41
N ARG A 313 -31.11 11.96 1.55
CA ARG A 313 -32.48 12.47 1.71
C ARG A 313 -33.54 11.44 1.31
N ASN A 314 -33.34 10.78 0.18
CA ASN A 314 -34.37 9.97 -0.47
C ASN A 314 -34.21 8.48 -0.13
N GLU A 315 -32.99 7.96 -0.12
CA GLU A 315 -32.72 6.53 0.15
C GLU A 315 -32.55 6.27 1.65
N MET A 316 -31.61 6.95 2.32
CA MET A 316 -31.37 6.77 3.77
C MET A 316 -32.40 7.48 4.65
N LYS A 317 -33.16 8.43 4.07
CA LYS A 317 -34.20 9.23 4.77
C LYS A 317 -33.68 9.94 6.03
N LEU A 318 -32.44 10.41 5.99
CA LEU A 318 -31.81 11.13 7.09
C LEU A 318 -32.40 12.54 7.21
N LYS A 319 -32.98 12.86 8.37
CA LYS A 319 -33.47 14.22 8.65
C LYS A 319 -32.35 15.25 8.71
N ASN A 320 -31.21 14.86 9.30
CA ASN A 320 -30.00 15.67 9.39
C ASN A 320 -28.78 14.76 9.22
N TYR A 321 -28.05 14.93 8.10
CA TYR A 321 -26.83 14.19 7.80
C TYR A 321 -25.56 15.06 7.96
N ALA A 322 -25.67 16.30 8.46
CA ALA A 322 -24.56 17.25 8.50
C ALA A 322 -23.35 16.74 9.30
N THR A 323 -23.59 16.15 10.48
CA THR A 323 -22.50 15.57 11.29
C THR A 323 -21.83 14.39 10.58
N ARG A 324 -22.62 13.54 9.91
CA ARG A 324 -22.10 12.39 9.16
C ARG A 324 -21.24 12.82 7.98
N LEU A 325 -21.71 13.80 7.20
CA LEU A 325 -20.93 14.40 6.12
C LEU A 325 -19.67 15.11 6.65
N LYS A 326 -19.76 15.82 7.77
CA LYS A 326 -18.61 16.46 8.40
C LYS A 326 -17.50 15.44 8.69
N VAL A 327 -17.81 14.31 9.32
CA VAL A 327 -16.81 13.28 9.62
C VAL A 327 -16.28 12.64 8.34
N LEU A 328 -17.15 12.38 7.36
CA LEU A 328 -16.73 11.86 6.04
C LEU A 328 -15.69 12.80 5.39
N MET A 329 -15.92 14.12 5.45
CA MET A 329 -15.00 15.12 4.90
C MET A 329 -13.74 15.33 5.75
N GLU A 330 -13.82 15.18 7.07
CA GLU A 330 -12.63 15.15 7.94
C GLU A 330 -11.71 13.99 7.56
N MET A 331 -12.26 12.80 7.30
CA MET A 331 -11.52 11.65 6.79
C MET A 331 -10.87 11.95 5.42
N VAL A 332 -11.62 12.50 4.46
CA VAL A 332 -11.10 12.90 3.14
C VAL A 332 -9.91 13.86 3.28
N ASN A 333 -10.07 14.93 4.04
CA ASN A 333 -9.04 15.95 4.22
C ASN A 333 -7.81 15.41 4.96
N GLY A 334 -8.04 14.54 5.95
CA GLY A 334 -6.97 13.86 6.68
C GLY A 334 -6.13 12.97 5.77
N VAL A 335 -6.77 12.21 4.88
CA VAL A 335 -6.07 11.38 3.89
C VAL A 335 -5.24 12.22 2.93
N LEU A 336 -5.80 13.31 2.40
CA LEU A 336 -5.07 14.24 1.53
C LEU A 336 -3.84 14.84 2.22
N LYS A 337 -3.95 15.16 3.52
CA LYS A 337 -2.82 15.66 4.31
C LYS A 337 -1.74 14.58 4.50
N ILE A 338 -2.14 13.35 4.85
CA ILE A 338 -1.20 12.23 4.97
C ILE A 338 -0.50 11.97 3.63
N GLN A 339 -1.24 12.06 2.52
CA GLN A 339 -0.71 11.91 1.18
C GLN A 339 0.37 12.95 0.85
N THR A 340 0.12 14.23 1.12
CA THR A 340 1.11 15.29 0.90
C THR A 340 2.37 15.10 1.74
N GLU A 341 2.24 14.68 3.00
CA GLU A 341 3.41 14.39 3.84
C GLU A 341 4.15 13.12 3.40
N HIS A 342 3.44 12.13 2.86
CA HIS A 342 4.06 10.94 2.28
C HIS A 342 4.90 11.26 1.05
N GLU A 343 4.38 12.07 0.15
CA GLU A 343 5.10 12.52 -1.04
C GLU A 343 6.41 13.23 -0.67
N LYS A 344 6.37 14.17 0.29
CA LYS A 344 7.57 14.85 0.79
C LYS A 344 8.63 13.88 1.32
N VAL A 345 8.19 12.85 2.06
CA VAL A 345 9.11 11.82 2.57
C VAL A 345 9.71 11.02 1.42
N MET A 346 8.92 10.64 0.42
CA MET A 346 9.40 9.87 -0.72
C MET A 346 10.33 10.67 -1.64
N ASP A 347 10.08 11.97 -1.83
CA ASP A 347 10.98 12.86 -2.56
C ASP A 347 12.35 12.93 -1.89
N ILE A 348 12.39 13.01 -0.55
CA ILE A 348 13.63 12.95 0.22
C ILE A 348 14.32 11.58 0.06
N VAL A 349 13.57 10.48 0.13
CA VAL A 349 14.09 9.11 -0.04
C VAL A 349 14.80 8.96 -1.39
N LEU A 350 14.17 9.47 -2.46
CA LEU A 350 14.72 9.44 -3.82
C LEU A 350 15.90 10.39 -3.99
N LEU A 351 15.84 11.60 -3.42
CA LEU A 351 16.94 12.57 -3.46
C LEU A 351 18.23 12.02 -2.84
N PHE A 352 18.11 11.24 -1.76
CA PHE A 352 19.26 10.62 -1.08
C PHE A 352 19.67 9.25 -1.65
N ASP A 353 19.11 8.84 -2.80
CA ASP A 353 19.36 7.52 -3.43
C ASP A 353 19.26 6.37 -2.41
N SER A 354 18.22 6.42 -1.58
CA SER A 354 18.10 5.51 -0.43
C SER A 354 17.78 4.07 -0.84
N PHE A 355 17.18 3.87 -2.01
CA PHE A 355 16.95 2.55 -2.60
C PHE A 355 18.23 1.97 -3.20
N GLY A 356 19.12 2.83 -3.69
CA GLY A 356 20.34 2.42 -4.36
C GLY A 356 20.09 1.76 -5.72
N CYS A 357 18.93 1.98 -6.31
CA CYS A 357 18.57 1.58 -7.65
C CYS A 357 17.71 2.69 -8.29
N ILE A 358 17.65 2.71 -9.61
CA ILE A 358 16.87 3.68 -10.38
C ILE A 358 15.66 2.98 -10.96
N PHE A 359 14.48 3.59 -10.83
CA PHE A 359 13.25 3.08 -11.43
C PHE A 359 12.98 3.74 -12.78
N SER A 360 12.42 3.01 -13.75
CA SER A 360 12.00 3.59 -15.03
C SER A 360 10.99 4.72 -14.86
N GLU A 361 10.10 4.60 -13.86
CA GLU A 361 9.07 5.59 -13.54
C GLU A 361 9.05 5.87 -12.02
N PRO A 362 9.99 6.70 -11.49
CA PRO A 362 10.12 6.94 -10.06
C PRO A 362 8.87 7.54 -9.41
N LYS A 363 8.09 8.29 -10.20
CA LYS A 363 6.86 8.93 -9.73
C LYS A 363 5.85 7.92 -9.16
N PHE A 364 5.81 6.67 -9.61
CA PHE A 364 4.93 5.65 -9.01
C PHE A 364 5.27 5.32 -7.56
N PHE A 365 6.49 5.61 -7.11
CA PHE A 365 6.95 5.41 -5.74
C PHE A 365 6.87 6.70 -4.91
N CYS A 366 6.79 7.87 -5.55
CA CYS A 366 6.61 9.15 -4.86
C CYS A 366 5.22 9.30 -4.24
N VAL A 367 4.21 8.65 -4.85
CA VAL A 367 2.81 8.83 -4.48
C VAL A 367 2.36 7.87 -3.41
#